data_AF-A0A4Y7M4L0-F1
#
_entry.id   AF-A0A4Y7M4L0-F1
#
_cell.length_a   1.000
_cell.length_b   1.000
_cell.length_c   1.000
_cell.angle_alpha   90.00
_cell.angle_beta   90.00
_cell.angle_gamma   90.00
#
_symmetry.space_group_name_H-M   'P 1'
#
loop_
_entity.id
_entity.type
_entity.pdbx_description
1 polymer ?
#
loop_
_entity_poly.entity_id
_entity_poly.type
_entity_poly.pdbx_seq_one_letter_code
_entity_poly.pdbx_strand_id
1 'polypeptide(L)'
;MRFVFLLYCIVIGLSTFCSVQAQGLGLWCYKCVSTHPGCGKNFDWRWHWSYTCPDPNDKCVKIVERKGSEEIITRDCLSSIQGIRRDIPADIYEGCRPAARDIRLAQYVFNDIDELDIKRNYYDNTTFCFCDFDQFCNSVGKPAISVMMIITFIVAYSSSWLHF
;
A
#
# COMPACT_ATOMS: atom_id res chain seq x y z
N MET A 1 -35.78 -29.45 -10.53
CA MET A 1 -35.33 -28.47 -11.55
C MET A 1 -35.73 -27.03 -11.20
N ARG A 2 -37.02 -26.70 -11.04
CA ARG A 2 -37.47 -25.33 -10.68
C ARG A 2 -36.92 -24.78 -9.33
N PHE A 3 -36.88 -25.62 -8.29
CA PHE A 3 -36.34 -25.23 -6.97
C PHE A 3 -34.82 -25.01 -6.97
N VAL A 4 -34.08 -25.79 -7.76
CA VAL A 4 -32.61 -25.67 -7.88
C VAL A 4 -32.24 -24.39 -8.63
N PHE A 5 -33.00 -24.05 -9.67
CA PHE A 5 -32.83 -22.82 -10.44
C PHE A 5 -33.14 -21.57 -9.58
N LEU A 6 -34.19 -21.63 -8.76
CA LEU A 6 -34.54 -20.56 -7.81
C LEU A 6 -33.45 -20.36 -6.75
N LEU A 7 -32.91 -21.44 -6.16
CA LEU A 7 -31.81 -21.36 -5.21
C LEU A 7 -30.54 -20.80 -5.86
N TYR A 8 -30.24 -21.18 -7.10
CA TYR A 8 -29.10 -20.67 -7.86
C TYR A 8 -29.24 -19.17 -8.18
N CYS A 9 -30.44 -18.71 -8.57
CA CYS A 9 -30.72 -17.28 -8.77
C CYS A 9 -30.65 -16.47 -7.47
N ILE A 10 -31.07 -17.05 -6.32
CA ILE A 10 -30.95 -16.40 -5.01
C ILE A 10 -29.47 -16.29 -4.62
N VAL A 11 -28.65 -17.33 -4.81
CA VAL A 11 -27.21 -17.29 -4.51
C VAL A 11 -26.47 -16.30 -5.42
N ILE A 12 -26.78 -16.26 -6.71
CA ILE A 12 -26.20 -15.28 -7.63
C ILE A 12 -26.65 -13.86 -7.26
N GLY A 13 -27.94 -13.66 -6.96
CA GLY A 13 -28.48 -12.37 -6.52
C GLY A 13 -27.89 -11.88 -5.20
N LEU A 14 -27.62 -12.77 -4.25
CA LEU A 14 -26.95 -12.43 -2.99
C LEU A 14 -25.47 -12.10 -3.20
N SER A 15 -24.80 -12.79 -4.14
CA SER A 15 -23.40 -12.54 -4.49
C SER A 15 -23.20 -11.21 -5.25
N THR A 16 -24.18 -10.76 -6.03
CA THR A 16 -24.12 -9.48 -6.75
C THR A 16 -24.53 -8.28 -5.90
N PHE A 17 -25.33 -8.47 -4.84
CA PHE A 17 -25.68 -7.41 -3.89
C PHE A 17 -24.53 -7.04 -2.93
N CYS A 18 -23.58 -7.95 -2.68
CA CYS A 18 -22.43 -7.69 -1.82
C CYS A 18 -21.35 -6.82 -2.50
N SER A 19 -21.42 -6.66 -3.83
CA SER A 19 -20.49 -5.84 -4.61
C SER A 19 -20.82 -4.33 -4.56
N VAL A 20 -21.91 -3.93 -3.89
CA VAL A 20 -22.29 -2.52 -3.73
C VAL A 20 -21.41 -1.86 -2.66
N GLN A 21 -20.23 -1.48 -3.14
CA GLN A 21 -19.57 -0.22 -2.81
C GLN A 21 -19.36 0.08 -1.32
N ALA A 22 -18.38 -0.61 -0.73
CA ALA A 22 -17.65 -0.09 0.42
C ALA A 22 -16.80 1.12 -0.02
N GLN A 23 -17.42 2.27 -0.26
CA GLN A 23 -16.70 3.54 -0.35
C GLN A 23 -16.99 4.33 0.92
N GLY A 24 -15.97 4.40 1.79
CA GLY A 24 -16.05 5.12 3.06
C GLY A 24 -15.48 4.39 4.27
N LEU A 25 -14.82 3.24 4.09
CA LEU A 25 -13.92 2.73 5.14
C LEU A 25 -12.60 3.46 4.96
N GLY A 26 -12.22 4.30 5.93
CA GLY A 26 -10.93 4.98 5.91
C GLY A 26 -9.80 3.99 5.63
N LEU A 27 -8.77 4.42 4.92
CA LEU A 27 -7.63 3.58 4.56
C LEU A 27 -6.82 3.21 5.82
N TRP A 28 -6.43 1.95 5.97
CA TRP A 28 -5.68 1.47 7.14
C TRP A 28 -4.22 1.26 6.76
N CYS A 29 -3.33 2.02 7.38
CA CYS A 29 -1.89 1.97 7.14
C CYS A 29 -1.12 1.76 8.45
N TYR A 30 0.08 1.22 8.38
CA TYR A 30 0.97 1.18 9.55
C TYR A 30 1.81 2.44 9.64
N LYS A 31 1.95 2.96 10.86
CA LYS A 31 2.78 4.13 11.16
C LYS A 31 3.99 3.69 11.98
N CYS A 32 5.16 3.60 11.36
CA CYS A 32 6.38 3.20 12.04
C CYS A 32 7.64 3.61 11.28
N VAL A 33 8.79 3.57 11.96
CA VAL A 33 10.11 3.80 11.37
C VAL A 33 11.00 2.60 11.65
N SER A 34 11.99 2.31 10.82
CA SER A 34 12.86 1.13 10.95
C SER A 34 13.72 1.09 12.21
N THR A 35 13.83 2.19 12.95
CA THR A 35 14.46 2.21 14.28
C THR A 35 13.56 1.58 15.36
N HIS A 36 12.27 1.40 15.09
CA HIS A 36 11.35 0.64 15.95
C HIS A 36 11.42 -0.86 15.66
N PRO A 37 11.29 -1.73 16.69
CA PRO A 37 11.29 -3.17 16.52
C PRO A 37 10.10 -3.61 15.64
N GLY A 38 10.34 -4.48 14.67
CA GLY A 38 9.30 -5.00 13.76
C GLY A 38 9.00 -4.13 12.54
N CYS A 39 9.56 -2.91 12.43
CA CYS A 39 9.35 -2.01 11.29
C CYS A 39 10.50 -2.02 10.27
N GLY A 40 11.22 -3.12 10.14
CA GLY A 40 12.34 -3.23 9.21
C GLY A 40 11.92 -3.45 7.75
N LYS A 41 12.86 -3.97 6.95
CA LYS A 41 12.58 -4.47 5.60
C LYS A 41 11.52 -5.58 5.61
N ASN A 42 11.66 -6.49 6.57
CA ASN A 42 10.62 -7.43 6.95
C ASN A 42 9.74 -6.76 7.98
N PHE A 43 8.50 -6.45 7.59
CA PHE A 43 7.52 -5.87 8.47
C PHE A 43 6.82 -6.97 9.27
N ASP A 44 6.79 -6.84 10.60
CA ASP A 44 6.03 -7.71 11.47
C ASP A 44 4.83 -6.95 12.06
N TRP A 45 3.65 -7.24 11.50
CA TRP A 45 2.37 -6.64 11.89
C TRP A 45 1.98 -6.92 13.34
N ARG A 46 2.59 -7.92 14.01
CA ARG A 46 2.28 -8.24 15.41
C ARG A 46 2.74 -7.15 16.37
N TRP A 47 3.71 -6.32 15.96
CA TRP A 47 4.29 -5.26 16.78
C TRP A 47 3.67 -3.88 16.53
N HIS A 48 2.89 -3.73 15.46
CA HIS A 48 2.36 -2.44 15.04
C HIS A 48 0.86 -2.55 14.78
N TRP A 49 0.10 -1.59 15.30
CA TRP A 49 -1.33 -1.52 15.05
C TRP A 49 -1.59 -0.74 13.76
N SER A 50 -2.66 -1.12 13.07
CA SER A 50 -3.15 -0.36 11.92
C SER A 50 -3.71 0.99 12.38
N TYR A 51 -3.37 2.03 11.64
CA TYR A 51 -3.85 3.39 11.84
C TYR A 51 -4.77 3.79 10.69
N THR A 52 -5.92 4.36 11.01
CA THR A 52 -6.86 4.86 10.01
C THR A 52 -6.41 6.24 9.56
N CYS A 53 -6.11 6.38 8.27
CA CYS A 53 -5.72 7.64 7.68
C CYS A 53 -6.91 8.63 7.66
N PRO A 54 -6.68 9.92 7.94
CA PRO A 54 -7.75 10.91 8.08
C PRO A 54 -8.35 11.39 6.75
N ASP A 55 -7.59 11.33 5.66
CA ASP A 55 -8.03 11.83 4.34
C ASP A 55 -8.74 10.72 3.54
N PRO A 56 -9.89 10.99 2.89
CA PRO A 56 -10.56 10.01 2.04
C PRO A 56 -9.75 9.62 0.79
N ASN A 57 -8.83 10.46 0.32
CA ASN A 57 -7.95 10.20 -0.82
C ASN A 57 -6.53 9.84 -0.39
N ASP A 58 -6.34 9.45 0.87
CA ASP A 58 -5.04 9.08 1.39
C ASP A 58 -4.52 7.78 0.73
N LYS A 59 -3.21 7.59 0.82
CA LYS A 59 -2.53 6.34 0.41
C LYS A 59 -1.53 5.92 1.48
N CYS A 60 -1.33 4.61 1.63
CA CYS A 60 -0.24 4.13 2.46
C CYS A 60 1.07 4.39 1.73
N VAL A 61 2.03 4.95 2.43
CA VAL A 61 3.34 5.28 1.86
C VAL A 61 4.44 4.58 2.64
N LYS A 62 5.32 3.90 1.91
CA LYS A 62 6.58 3.36 2.41
C LYS A 62 7.72 4.12 1.76
N ILE A 63 8.51 4.78 2.59
CA ILE A 63 9.66 5.57 2.16
C ILE A 63 10.90 4.79 2.54
N VAL A 64 11.76 4.56 1.56
CA VAL A 64 13.04 3.87 1.72
C VAL A 64 14.14 4.88 1.46
N GLU A 65 14.82 5.28 2.52
CA GLU A 65 15.92 6.23 2.51
C GLU A 65 17.22 5.46 2.67
N ARG A 66 18.19 5.67 1.76
CA ARG A 66 19.49 5.01 1.79
C ARG A 66 20.60 6.03 1.98
N LYS A 67 21.53 5.72 2.87
CA LYS A 67 22.79 6.45 3.06
C LYS A 67 23.93 5.43 3.14
N GLY A 68 24.70 5.30 2.07
CA GLY A 68 25.68 4.22 1.94
C GLY A 68 25.04 2.84 2.10
N SER A 69 25.43 2.09 3.13
CA SER A 69 24.87 0.77 3.47
C SER A 69 23.66 0.82 4.40
N GLU A 70 23.36 1.96 5.00
CA GLU A 70 22.24 2.11 5.93
C GLU A 70 20.94 2.38 5.17
N GLU A 71 19.88 1.68 5.56
CA GLU A 71 18.53 1.79 4.99
C GLU A 71 17.54 2.10 6.10
N ILE A 72 16.93 3.29 6.03
CA ILE A 72 15.85 3.70 6.91
C ILE A 72 14.54 3.55 6.17
N ILE A 73 13.59 2.85 6.79
CA ILE A 73 12.27 2.60 6.22
C ILE A 73 11.23 3.28 7.09
N THR A 74 10.45 4.17 6.50
CA THR A 74 9.34 4.84 7.16
C THR A 74 8.04 4.41 6.51
N ARG A 75 7.07 3.99 7.32
CA ARG A 75 5.70 3.69 6.89
C ARG A 75 4.77 4.70 7.53
N ASP A 76 3.91 5.34 6.75
CA ASP A 76 2.92 6.31 7.25
C ASP A 76 1.75 6.46 6.26
N CYS A 77 0.80 7.33 6.59
CA CYS A 77 -0.18 7.87 5.67
C CYS A 77 0.43 9.00 4.81
N LEU A 78 0.05 9.10 3.54
CA LEU A 78 0.50 10.17 2.63
C LEU A 78 0.13 11.57 3.18
N SER A 79 -1.06 11.72 3.77
CA SER A 79 -1.50 12.99 4.37
C SER A 79 -0.61 13.47 5.54
N SER A 80 0.05 12.55 6.24
CA SER A 80 0.96 12.89 7.35
C SER A 80 2.32 13.40 6.87
N ILE A 81 2.78 12.93 5.70
CA ILE A 81 4.11 13.28 5.18
C ILE A 81 4.08 14.47 4.21
N GLN A 82 2.96 14.70 3.51
CA GLN A 82 2.85 15.75 2.49
C GLN A 82 3.08 17.17 3.02
N GLY A 83 2.85 17.40 4.31
CA GLY A 83 3.11 18.69 4.94
C GLY A 83 4.59 18.95 5.21
N ILE A 84 5.40 17.89 5.31
CA ILE A 84 6.81 17.95 5.76
C ILE A 84 7.76 17.75 4.58
N ARG A 85 7.36 16.94 3.60
CA ARG A 85 8.14 16.53 2.44
C ARG A 85 7.74 17.30 1.20
N ARG A 86 8.73 17.65 0.37
CA ARG A 86 8.52 18.31 -0.95
C ARG A 86 9.00 17.47 -2.11
N ASP A 87 9.70 16.39 -1.82
CA ASP A 87 10.31 15.42 -2.72
C ASP A 87 9.36 14.25 -3.05
N ILE A 88 8.08 14.37 -2.71
CA ILE A 88 7.06 13.36 -3.05
C ILE A 88 6.84 13.38 -4.56
N PRO A 89 6.92 12.23 -5.26
CA PRO A 89 6.63 12.15 -6.69
C PRO A 89 5.16 12.50 -6.99
N ALA A 90 4.93 13.13 -8.15
CA ALA A 90 3.59 13.48 -8.61
C ALA A 90 2.74 12.26 -8.98
N ASP A 91 3.39 11.19 -9.44
CA ASP A 91 2.76 9.89 -9.67
C ASP A 91 2.60 9.15 -8.34
N ILE A 92 1.38 9.19 -7.80
CA ILE A 92 0.97 8.51 -6.57
C ILE A 92 0.17 7.22 -6.83
N TYR A 93 0.23 6.67 -8.05
CA TYR A 93 -0.34 5.35 -8.32
C TYR A 93 0.44 4.25 -7.60
N GLU A 94 -0.17 3.08 -7.46
CA GLU A 94 0.45 1.96 -6.75
C GLU A 94 1.83 1.59 -7.35
N GLY A 95 2.79 1.38 -6.46
CA GLY A 95 4.16 1.00 -6.80
C GLY A 95 5.20 1.99 -6.32
N CYS A 96 6.47 1.65 -6.60
CA CYS A 96 7.62 2.40 -6.13
C CYS A 96 8.15 3.35 -7.21
N ARG A 97 8.55 4.55 -6.78
CA ARG A 97 9.14 5.62 -7.60
C ARG A 97 10.26 6.30 -6.83
N PRO A 98 11.32 6.78 -7.51
CA PRO A 98 12.31 7.62 -6.85
C PRO A 98 11.67 8.96 -6.42
N ALA A 99 12.26 9.59 -5.41
CA ALA A 99 11.88 10.91 -4.96
C ALA A 99 11.95 11.94 -6.09
N ALA A 100 11.01 12.89 -6.10
CA ALA A 100 11.02 14.00 -7.03
C ALA A 100 12.19 14.93 -6.71
N ARG A 101 12.94 15.32 -7.74
CA ARG A 101 14.02 16.29 -7.63
C ARG A 101 13.51 17.68 -7.96
N ASP A 102 13.60 18.59 -7.01
CA ASP A 102 13.40 20.03 -7.26
C ASP A 102 14.73 20.67 -7.66
N ILE A 103 14.83 21.09 -8.92
CA ILE A 103 16.03 21.70 -9.50
C ILE A 103 16.30 23.09 -8.91
N ARG A 104 15.24 23.79 -8.46
CA ARG A 104 15.33 25.17 -7.95
C ARG A 104 15.46 25.23 -6.43
N LEU A 105 15.41 24.09 -5.75
CA LEU A 105 15.53 24.02 -4.30
C LEU A 105 16.88 24.57 -3.84
N ALA A 106 16.83 25.60 -2.98
CA ALA A 106 18.00 26.20 -2.34
C ALA A 106 19.13 26.64 -3.28
N GLN A 107 18.81 26.99 -4.54
CA GLN A 107 19.81 27.32 -5.56
C GLN A 107 20.71 28.51 -5.20
N TYR A 108 20.20 29.47 -4.43
CA TYR A 108 20.92 30.67 -3.99
C TYR A 108 21.07 30.76 -2.47
N VAL A 109 20.90 29.64 -1.77
CA VAL A 109 21.06 29.57 -0.32
C VAL A 109 22.40 28.91 -0.03
N PHE A 110 23.32 29.70 0.52
CA PHE A 110 24.66 29.28 0.92
C PHE A 110 24.71 29.32 2.44
N ASN A 111 24.53 28.16 3.07
CA ASN A 111 24.64 27.98 4.51
C ASN A 111 25.74 26.95 4.76
N ASP A 112 26.59 27.20 5.74
CA ASP A 112 27.73 26.33 6.11
C ASP A 112 27.33 25.25 7.15
N ILE A 113 26.09 25.29 7.64
CA ILE A 113 25.57 24.33 8.62
C ILE A 113 24.93 23.15 7.88
N ASP A 114 25.58 21.99 7.90
CA ASP A 114 25.16 20.78 7.19
C ASP A 114 23.87 20.17 7.76
N GLU A 115 23.61 20.32 9.05
CA GLU A 115 22.46 19.71 9.74
C GLU A 115 21.10 20.26 9.28
N LEU A 116 21.07 21.45 8.65
CA LEU A 116 19.85 22.06 8.14
C LEU A 116 19.33 21.38 6.86
N ASP A 117 20.17 20.60 6.17
CA ASP A 117 19.85 19.83 4.95
C ASP A 117 18.92 20.59 3.97
N ILE A 118 19.22 21.86 3.72
CA ILE A 118 18.35 22.77 2.95
C ILE A 118 18.20 22.26 1.50
N LYS A 119 19.26 21.65 0.97
CA LYS A 119 19.29 21.05 -0.38
C LYS A 119 18.70 19.64 -0.42
N ARG A 120 18.31 19.07 0.72
CA ARG A 120 17.75 17.71 0.83
C ARG A 120 18.64 16.64 0.20
N ASN A 121 19.95 16.74 0.48
CA ASN A 121 20.99 15.87 -0.05
C ASN A 121 21.62 14.98 1.04
N TYR A 122 20.99 14.88 2.22
CA TYR A 122 21.45 14.00 3.30
C TYR A 122 21.44 12.50 2.93
N TYR A 123 20.44 12.06 2.16
CA TYR A 123 20.31 10.68 1.68
C TYR A 123 20.73 10.56 0.22
N ASP A 124 21.43 9.48 -0.12
CA ASP A 124 21.90 9.21 -1.49
C ASP A 124 20.74 8.83 -2.42
N ASN A 125 19.75 8.10 -1.87
CA ASN A 125 18.60 7.65 -2.62
C ASN A 125 17.37 7.54 -1.71
N THR A 126 16.29 8.17 -2.13
CA THR A 126 14.99 8.09 -1.50
C THR A 126 13.99 7.53 -2.49
N THR A 127 13.30 6.46 -2.12
CA THR A 127 12.25 5.81 -2.92
C THR A 127 10.94 5.83 -2.15
N PHE A 128 9.86 6.27 -2.82
CA PHE A 128 8.50 6.26 -2.30
C PHE A 128 7.74 5.11 -2.94
N CYS A 129 7.08 4.28 -2.14
CA CYS A 129 6.15 3.26 -2.59
C CYS A 129 4.75 3.58 -2.08
N PHE A 130 3.79 3.71 -2.99
CA PHE A 130 2.39 3.95 -2.66
C PHE A 130 1.58 2.67 -2.80
N CYS A 131 0.66 2.43 -1.87
CA CYS A 131 -0.16 1.24 -1.85
C CYS A 131 -1.55 1.55 -1.29
N ASP A 132 -2.58 0.96 -1.89
CA ASP A 132 -3.94 0.99 -1.33
C ASP A 132 -4.16 -0.18 -0.35
N PHE A 133 -3.31 -1.21 -0.40
CA PHE A 133 -3.28 -2.29 0.60
C PHE A 133 -1.86 -2.54 1.12
N ASP A 134 -1.75 -2.76 2.43
CA ASP A 134 -0.46 -2.96 3.10
C ASP A 134 0.39 -4.10 2.50
N GLN A 135 -0.26 -5.18 2.05
CA GLN A 135 0.44 -6.31 1.43
C GLN A 135 1.28 -5.90 0.21
N PHE A 136 0.88 -4.88 -0.55
CA PHE A 136 1.64 -4.39 -1.71
C PHE A 136 2.81 -3.49 -1.30
N CYS A 137 2.76 -2.91 -0.10
CA CYS A 137 3.85 -2.10 0.47
C CYS A 137 4.96 -2.98 1.09
N ASN A 138 4.57 -4.15 1.62
CA ASN A 138 5.49 -5.07 2.28
C ASN A 138 5.91 -6.26 1.41
N SER A 139 5.12 -6.61 0.39
CA SER A 139 5.41 -7.71 -0.53
C SER A 139 5.61 -7.18 -1.95
N VAL A 140 6.85 -7.15 -2.41
CA VAL A 140 7.12 -7.30 -3.84
C VAL A 140 6.86 -8.77 -4.18
N GLY A 141 5.60 -9.17 -4.19
CA GLY A 141 5.19 -10.57 -4.32
C GLY A 141 3.74 -10.64 -4.77
N LYS A 142 3.53 -11.16 -5.98
CA LYS A 142 2.22 -11.32 -6.61
C LYS A 142 1.24 -11.99 -5.62
N PRO A 143 -0.03 -11.57 -5.53
CA PRO A 143 -1.01 -12.29 -4.74
C PRO A 143 -1.06 -13.73 -5.25
N ALA A 144 -0.67 -14.67 -4.39
CA ALA A 144 -0.79 -16.08 -4.69
C ALA A 144 -2.26 -16.44 -4.57
N ILE A 145 -3.01 -16.31 -5.67
CA ILE A 145 -4.34 -16.91 -5.77
C ILE A 145 -4.12 -18.40 -5.56
N SER A 146 -4.59 -18.92 -4.42
CA SER A 146 -4.46 -20.33 -4.09
C SER A 146 -5.16 -21.15 -5.17
N VAL A 147 -4.40 -22.00 -5.87
CA VAL A 147 -4.89 -22.90 -6.92
C VAL A 147 -6.07 -23.76 -6.42
N MET A 148 -6.14 -24.03 -5.11
CA MET A 148 -7.30 -24.70 -4.49
C MET A 148 -8.61 -23.95 -4.66
N MET A 149 -8.62 -22.61 -4.62
CA MET A 149 -9.85 -21.82 -4.80
C MET A 149 -10.37 -21.93 -6.23
N ILE A 150 -9.47 -21.99 -7.22
CA ILE A 150 -9.86 -22.17 -8.63
C ILE A 150 -10.44 -23.57 -8.83
N ILE A 151 -9.84 -24.60 -8.20
CA ILE A 151 -10.30 -25.99 -8.30
C ILE A 151 -11.69 -26.16 -7.67
N THR A 152 -11.97 -25.54 -6.52
CA THR A 152 -13.30 -25.66 -5.89
C THR A 152 -14.40 -25.02 -6.72
N PHE A 153 -14.13 -23.89 -7.39
CA PHE A 153 -15.07 -23.28 -8.34
C PHE A 153 -15.34 -24.16 -9.56
N ILE A 154 -14.30 -24.78 -10.13
CA ILE A 154 -14.43 -25.69 -11.29
C ILE A 154 -15.20 -26.96 -10.90
N VAL A 155 -14.91 -27.54 -9.73
CA VAL A 155 -15.61 -28.74 -9.24
C VAL A 155 -17.09 -28.45 -8.98
N ALA A 156 -17.42 -27.31 -8.37
CA ALA A 156 -18.81 -26.89 -8.16
C ALA A 156 -19.57 -26.61 -9.48
N TYR A 157 -18.88 -26.10 -10.50
CA TYR A 157 -19.45 -25.95 -11.85
C TYR A 157 -19.66 -27.29 -12.56
N SER A 158 -18.74 -28.24 -12.39
CA SER A 158 -18.87 -29.57 -13.01
C SER A 158 -19.95 -30.44 -12.36
N SER A 159 -20.15 -30.34 -11.03
CA SER A 159 -21.18 -31.10 -10.31
C SER A 159 -22.59 -30.62 -10.64
N SER A 160 -22.75 -29.34 -11.01
CA SER A 160 -24.04 -28.80 -11.46
C SER A 160 -24.40 -29.22 -12.90
N TRP A 161 -23.41 -29.59 -13.72
CA TRP A 161 -23.61 -30.21 -15.04
C TRP A 161 -23.91 -31.71 -14.99
N LEU A 162 -23.43 -32.43 -13.98
CA LEU A 162 -23.63 -33.89 -13.83
C LEU A 162 -24.99 -34.27 -13.23
N HIS A 163 -25.80 -33.30 -12.79
CA HIS A 163 -27.17 -33.50 -12.29
C HIS A 163 -28.27 -33.14 -13.30
N PHE A 164 -27.91 -33.04 -14.59
CA PHE A 164 -28.84 -33.04 -15.72
C PHE A 164 -28.83 -34.39 -16.43
#